data_AF-A0A3M4TTZ8-F1
#
_entry.id   AF-A0A3M4TTZ8-F1
#
_cell.length_a   1.000
_cell.length_b   1.000
_cell.length_c   1.000
_cell.angle_alpha   90.00
_cell.angle_beta   90.00
_cell.angle_gamma   90.00
#
_symmetry.space_group_name_H-M   'P 1'
#
loop_
_entity.id
_entity.type
_entity.pdbx_description
1 polymer ?
#
loop_
_entity_poly.entity_id
_entity_poly.type
_entity_poly.pdbx_seq_one_letter_code
_entity_poly.pdbx_strand_id
1 'polypeptide(L)'
;MLYRRFEQLIDIFKDAPTASPPNTVFAFYLYYLRQVWPTFLALLVVGLIGALIEVSLFNYLSRIIDLAQTTPPKDFFSLHGPELIWMVVVALLLRPIFVGLHDLLVHQTISPGMTNLIRWQNHSYVLKQSVNFFQNDFAGRIAQRIMQTGNSLRDSAVQSVDALWHVLIYAISAMVLFAEADWRLMIPLGTWILAFILSLMYFVPRVKQRSVDSSDARSKLMGRIVDGYTNITTLKLFAHTNHEQQYAREAMRDQTEKSQLAGRVVTSMDTTITTMNGVLIVTTTGLALWLWTQSMISVGAIALATGLVIRIVNMSGWIMWVVNGIFENIGTVQDGLESISQPVTVNDQPGAQPLKIENGGVRFDGVDFHYGNGNGIIHNLNLDIKPGEKIGSIGPSGAGKSTLVNLLLRMYDVQGGRILIDGQDISRITQESLRAQIGMITQDTSLLHR
;
A
#
# COMPACT_ATOMS: atom_id res chain seq x y z
N MET A 1 1.88 -3.62 -29.55
CA MET A 1 0.43 -3.94 -29.47
C MET A 1 0.07 -4.80 -28.26
N LEU A 2 0.88 -5.81 -27.89
CA LEU A 2 0.59 -6.69 -26.75
C LEU A 2 0.59 -5.93 -25.41
N TYR A 3 1.64 -5.17 -25.09
CA TYR A 3 1.71 -4.36 -23.86
C TYR A 3 0.53 -3.39 -23.68
N ARG A 4 0.17 -2.66 -24.75
CA ARG A 4 -0.95 -1.70 -24.75
C ARG A 4 -2.30 -2.30 -24.35
N ARG A 5 -2.55 -3.58 -24.63
CA ARG A 5 -3.80 -4.25 -24.20
C ARG A 5 -3.83 -4.46 -22.68
N PHE A 6 -2.70 -4.79 -22.08
CA PHE A 6 -2.57 -4.97 -20.63
C PHE A 6 -2.58 -3.62 -19.90
N GLU A 7 -1.96 -2.59 -20.47
CA GLU A 7 -1.93 -1.22 -19.93
C GLU A 7 -3.33 -0.58 -19.80
N GLN A 8 -4.33 -1.05 -20.55
CA GLN A 8 -5.70 -0.48 -20.58
C GLN A 8 -6.70 -1.23 -19.69
N LEU A 9 -6.30 -2.30 -19.01
CA LEU A 9 -7.22 -3.13 -18.21
C LEU A 9 -7.71 -2.44 -16.92
N ILE A 10 -6.99 -1.43 -16.44
CA ILE A 10 -7.38 -0.63 -15.29
C ILE A 10 -7.53 0.82 -15.74
N ASP A 11 -8.74 1.36 -15.60
CA ASP A 11 -8.98 2.79 -15.76
C ASP A 11 -8.44 3.55 -14.55
N ILE A 12 -7.39 4.34 -14.78
CA ILE A 12 -6.67 5.10 -13.75
C ILE A 12 -7.50 6.29 -13.25
N PHE A 13 -8.37 6.86 -14.09
CA PHE A 13 -9.13 8.07 -13.77
C PHE A 13 -10.56 7.79 -13.34
N LYS A 14 -10.87 6.53 -13.04
CA LYS A 14 -12.19 6.10 -12.58
C LYS A 14 -12.61 6.83 -11.31
N ASP A 15 -13.82 7.37 -11.32
CA ASP A 15 -14.40 8.06 -10.18
C ASP A 15 -14.55 7.15 -8.96
N ALA A 16 -14.39 7.74 -7.78
CA ALA A 16 -14.53 7.05 -6.51
C ALA A 16 -15.97 6.52 -6.33
N PRO A 17 -16.16 5.22 -6.05
CA PRO A 17 -17.50 4.65 -5.88
C PRO A 17 -18.27 5.16 -4.65
N THR A 18 -17.59 5.75 -3.65
CA THR A 18 -18.24 6.38 -2.49
C THR A 18 -17.74 7.79 -2.25
N ALA A 19 -18.54 8.60 -1.54
CA ALA A 19 -18.22 9.99 -1.22
C ALA A 19 -16.98 10.12 -0.31
N SER A 20 -16.70 9.13 0.53
CA SER A 20 -15.52 9.09 1.41
C SER A 20 -14.84 7.72 1.38
N PRO A 21 -13.50 7.67 1.42
CA PRO A 21 -12.78 6.42 1.60
C PRO A 21 -12.98 5.85 3.02
N PRO A 22 -12.92 4.51 3.20
CA PRO A 22 -13.06 3.90 4.52
C PRO A 22 -11.91 4.24 5.47
N ASN A 23 -12.20 4.37 6.76
CA ASN A 23 -11.25 4.73 7.82
C ASN A 23 -10.51 3.54 8.46
N THR A 24 -10.83 2.30 8.09
CA THR A 24 -10.17 1.09 8.60
C THR A 24 -9.32 0.46 7.50
N VAL A 25 -8.13 -0.05 7.86
CA VAL A 25 -7.20 -0.68 6.91
C VAL A 25 -7.90 -1.75 6.08
N PHE A 26 -8.60 -2.70 6.72
CA PHE A 26 -9.25 -3.79 6.00
C PHE A 26 -10.31 -3.31 5.01
N ALA A 27 -11.18 -2.37 5.41
CA ALA A 27 -12.21 -1.84 4.52
C ALA A 27 -11.60 -1.03 3.38
N PHE A 28 -10.50 -0.30 3.62
CA PHE A 28 -9.78 0.45 2.60
C PHE A 28 -9.13 -0.46 1.56
N TYR A 29 -8.54 -1.59 1.96
CA TYR A 29 -8.07 -2.61 1.02
C TYR A 29 -9.22 -3.17 0.18
N LEU A 30 -10.32 -3.57 0.83
CA LEU A 30 -11.49 -4.12 0.13
C LEU A 30 -12.09 -3.12 -0.87
N TYR A 31 -12.13 -1.84 -0.51
CA TYR A 31 -12.63 -0.75 -1.34
C TYR A 31 -11.88 -0.64 -2.67
N TYR A 32 -10.54 -0.72 -2.66
CA TYR A 32 -9.75 -0.67 -3.89
C TYR A 32 -9.67 -2.00 -4.61
N LEU A 33 -9.50 -3.12 -3.89
CA LEU A 33 -9.43 -4.45 -4.49
C LEU A 33 -10.72 -4.83 -5.23
N ARG A 34 -11.88 -4.41 -4.73
CA ARG A 34 -13.16 -4.63 -5.41
C ARG A 34 -13.26 -3.90 -6.75
N GLN A 35 -12.51 -2.83 -6.98
CA GLN A 35 -12.52 -2.11 -8.26
C GLN A 35 -11.68 -2.81 -9.33
N VAL A 36 -10.65 -3.56 -8.92
CA VAL A 36 -9.68 -4.24 -9.80
C VAL A 36 -9.72 -5.78 -9.66
N TRP A 37 -10.77 -6.33 -9.09
CA TRP A 37 -10.89 -7.78 -8.84
C TRP A 37 -10.66 -8.68 -10.07
N PRO A 38 -11.05 -8.32 -11.32
CA PRO A 38 -10.86 -9.21 -12.46
C PRO A 38 -9.37 -9.41 -12.80
N THR A 39 -8.53 -8.39 -12.61
CA THR A 39 -7.09 -8.49 -12.90
C THR A 39 -6.39 -9.32 -11.83
N PHE A 40 -6.79 -9.22 -10.57
CA PHE A 40 -6.32 -10.11 -9.50
C PHE A 40 -6.80 -11.56 -9.69
N LEU A 41 -8.01 -11.78 -10.20
CA LEU A 41 -8.47 -13.13 -10.55
C LEU A 41 -7.64 -13.71 -11.71
N ALA A 42 -7.35 -12.91 -12.75
CA ALA A 42 -6.47 -13.33 -13.83
C ALA A 42 -5.06 -13.65 -13.32
N LEU A 43 -4.52 -12.82 -12.41
CA LEU A 43 -3.23 -13.05 -11.76
C LEU A 43 -3.20 -14.39 -11.01
N LEU A 44 -4.25 -14.70 -10.24
CA LEU A 44 -4.39 -15.96 -9.51
C LEU A 44 -4.42 -17.18 -10.44
N VAL A 45 -5.16 -17.11 -11.55
CA VAL A 45 -5.27 -18.21 -12.52
C VAL A 45 -3.95 -18.44 -13.25
N VAL A 46 -3.32 -17.37 -13.75
CA VAL A 46 -2.03 -17.47 -14.45
C VAL A 46 -0.94 -17.94 -13.48
N GLY A 47 -0.93 -17.45 -12.25
CA GLY A 47 -0.01 -17.88 -11.19
C GLY A 47 -0.18 -19.36 -10.83
N LEU A 48 -1.42 -19.87 -10.75
CA LEU A 48 -1.70 -21.30 -10.54
C LEU A 48 -1.04 -22.17 -11.62
N ILE A 49 -1.26 -21.80 -12.89
CA ILE A 49 -0.72 -22.57 -14.03
C ILE A 49 0.82 -22.49 -14.03
N GLY A 50 1.38 -21.31 -13.77
CA GLY A 50 2.83 -21.14 -13.63
C GLY A 50 3.44 -22.04 -12.56
N ALA A 51 2.82 -22.09 -11.37
CA ALA A 51 3.28 -22.93 -10.28
C ALA A 51 3.19 -24.44 -10.60
N LEU A 52 2.09 -24.89 -11.23
CA LEU A 52 1.93 -26.27 -11.68
C LEU A 52 2.99 -26.66 -12.72
N ILE A 53 3.31 -25.75 -13.64
CA ILE A 53 4.41 -25.96 -14.60
C ILE A 53 5.73 -26.13 -13.85
N GLU A 54 6.06 -25.27 -12.88
CA GLU A 54 7.31 -25.41 -12.12
C GLU A 54 7.39 -26.72 -11.35
N VAL A 55 6.30 -27.17 -10.74
CA VAL A 55 6.21 -28.47 -10.07
C VAL A 55 6.48 -29.63 -11.05
N SER A 56 5.90 -29.57 -12.25
CA SER A 56 6.10 -30.61 -13.27
C SER A 56 7.57 -30.79 -13.67
N LEU A 57 8.37 -29.71 -13.65
CA LEU A 57 9.80 -29.77 -13.98
C LEU A 57 10.61 -30.57 -12.97
N PHE A 58 10.23 -30.55 -11.68
CA PHE A 58 10.89 -31.38 -10.66
C PHE A 58 10.61 -32.87 -10.89
N ASN A 59 9.38 -33.20 -11.28
CA ASN A 59 9.03 -34.56 -11.66
C ASN A 59 9.80 -35.01 -12.92
N TYR A 60 9.96 -34.12 -13.91
CA TYR A 60 10.76 -34.42 -15.10
C TYR A 60 12.21 -34.76 -14.76
N LEU A 61 12.83 -34.06 -13.81
CA LEU A 61 14.19 -34.39 -13.37
C LEU A 61 14.27 -35.81 -12.80
N SER A 62 13.33 -36.18 -11.93
CA SER A 62 13.21 -37.53 -11.36
C SER A 62 13.07 -38.58 -12.46
N ARG A 63 12.12 -38.33 -13.37
CA ARG A 63 11.78 -39.22 -14.49
C ARG A 63 12.95 -39.42 -15.43
N ILE A 64 13.67 -38.36 -15.80
CA ILE A 64 14.85 -38.44 -16.67
C ILE A 64 15.94 -39.30 -16.03
N ILE A 65 16.18 -39.15 -14.73
CA ILE A 65 17.18 -39.95 -14.01
C ILE A 65 16.79 -41.44 -14.03
N ASP A 66 15.52 -41.76 -13.79
CA ASP A 66 15.04 -43.14 -13.78
C ASP A 66 15.05 -43.77 -15.19
N LEU A 67 14.69 -43.00 -16.23
CA LEU A 67 14.77 -43.45 -17.62
C LEU A 67 16.22 -43.72 -18.05
N ALA A 68 17.17 -42.87 -17.60
CA ALA A 68 18.59 -43.01 -17.94
C ALA A 68 19.24 -44.23 -17.29
N GLN A 69 18.72 -44.71 -16.15
CA GLN A 69 19.22 -45.91 -15.49
C GLN A 69 18.66 -47.21 -16.09
N THR A 70 17.44 -47.16 -16.63
CA THR A 70 16.73 -48.34 -17.13
C THR A 70 16.93 -48.60 -18.62
N THR A 71 17.32 -47.59 -19.40
CA THR A 71 17.43 -47.69 -20.86
C THR A 71 18.90 -47.66 -21.31
N PRO A 72 19.34 -48.55 -22.22
CA PRO A 72 20.67 -48.48 -22.82
C PRO A 72 20.91 -47.13 -23.51
N PRO A 73 22.11 -46.53 -23.42
CA PRO A 73 22.38 -45.19 -23.97
C PRO A 73 22.08 -45.03 -25.47
N LYS A 74 22.18 -46.11 -26.25
CA LYS A 74 21.95 -46.10 -27.70
C LYS A 74 20.47 -45.98 -28.08
N ASP A 75 19.56 -46.46 -27.22
CA ASP A 75 18.13 -46.51 -27.50
C ASP A 75 17.34 -45.42 -26.76
N PHE A 76 18.02 -44.64 -25.90
CA PHE A 76 17.38 -43.65 -25.03
C PHE A 76 16.54 -42.62 -25.81
N PHE A 77 17.12 -42.01 -26.84
CA PHE A 77 16.42 -40.98 -27.64
C PHE A 77 15.40 -41.55 -28.62
N SER A 78 15.58 -42.79 -29.09
CA SER A 78 14.63 -43.43 -30.00
C SER A 78 13.37 -43.91 -29.27
N LEU A 79 13.51 -44.42 -28.03
CA LEU A 79 12.39 -44.86 -27.21
C LEU A 79 11.66 -43.70 -26.51
N HIS A 80 12.39 -42.75 -25.92
CA HIS A 80 11.80 -41.68 -25.08
C HIS A 80 11.74 -40.31 -25.75
N GLY A 81 12.06 -40.23 -27.04
CA GLY A 81 12.05 -38.98 -27.81
C GLY A 81 10.77 -38.14 -27.66
N PRO A 82 9.56 -38.71 -27.80
CA PRO A 82 8.31 -37.96 -27.64
C PRO A 82 8.12 -37.36 -26.24
N GLU A 83 8.46 -38.11 -25.19
CA GLU A 83 8.36 -37.66 -23.79
C GLU A 83 9.34 -36.50 -23.54
N LEU A 84 10.59 -36.62 -24.01
CA LEU A 84 11.61 -35.57 -23.90
C LEU A 84 11.24 -34.30 -24.68
N ILE A 85 10.69 -34.44 -25.89
CA ILE A 85 10.22 -33.30 -26.69
C ILE A 85 9.09 -32.57 -25.94
N TRP A 86 8.17 -33.30 -25.31
CA TRP A 86 7.12 -32.68 -24.51
C TRP A 86 7.69 -31.91 -23.30
N MET A 87 8.67 -32.47 -22.60
CA MET A 87 9.38 -31.77 -21.51
C MET A 87 10.04 -30.47 -22.01
N VAL A 88 10.66 -30.50 -23.19
CA VAL A 88 11.26 -29.32 -23.83
C VAL A 88 10.20 -28.28 -24.19
N VAL A 89 9.05 -28.69 -24.75
CA VAL A 89 7.93 -27.79 -25.05
C VAL A 89 7.41 -27.11 -23.79
N VAL A 90 7.23 -27.86 -22.71
CA VAL A 90 6.77 -27.31 -21.43
C VAL A 90 7.79 -26.31 -20.87
N ALA A 91 9.08 -26.66 -20.90
CA ALA A 91 10.14 -25.83 -20.34
C ALA A 91 10.47 -24.57 -21.18
N LEU A 92 10.46 -24.67 -22.51
CA LEU A 92 10.86 -23.57 -23.40
C LEU A 92 9.70 -22.75 -23.97
N LEU A 93 8.48 -23.29 -24.03
CA LEU A 93 7.32 -22.57 -24.55
C LEU A 93 6.32 -22.25 -23.44
N LEU A 94 5.76 -23.25 -22.77
CA LEU A 94 4.69 -23.01 -21.79
C LEU A 94 5.19 -22.19 -20.60
N ARG A 95 6.36 -22.52 -20.04
CA ARG A 95 6.91 -21.79 -18.89
C ARG A 95 7.13 -20.31 -19.18
N PRO A 96 7.87 -19.88 -20.22
CA PRO A 96 8.03 -18.46 -20.52
C PRO A 96 6.73 -17.75 -20.86
N ILE A 97 5.76 -18.43 -21.48
CA ILE A 97 4.44 -17.85 -21.77
C ILE A 97 3.70 -17.51 -20.48
N PHE A 98 3.57 -18.46 -19.54
CA PHE A 98 2.81 -18.22 -18.31
C PHE A 98 3.53 -17.30 -17.32
N VAL A 99 4.85 -17.42 -17.19
CA VAL A 99 5.65 -16.47 -16.40
C VAL A 99 5.58 -15.08 -17.02
N GLY A 100 5.70 -14.96 -18.34
CA GLY A 100 5.55 -13.69 -19.03
C GLY A 100 4.15 -13.08 -18.91
N LEU A 101 3.09 -13.90 -18.95
CA LEU A 101 1.72 -13.43 -18.71
C LEU A 101 1.52 -12.93 -17.27
N HIS A 102 2.09 -13.63 -16.28
CA HIS A 102 2.10 -13.17 -14.89
C HIS A 102 2.81 -11.83 -14.77
N ASP A 103 4.03 -11.71 -15.32
CA ASP A 103 4.80 -10.48 -15.32
C ASP A 103 4.10 -9.31 -16.04
N LEU A 104 3.39 -9.59 -17.14
CA LEU A 104 2.59 -8.58 -17.84
C LEU A 104 1.43 -8.07 -16.99
N LEU A 105 0.73 -8.97 -16.28
CA LEU A 105 -0.34 -8.59 -15.37
C LEU A 105 0.21 -7.77 -14.19
N VAL A 106 1.30 -8.19 -13.57
CA VAL A 106 1.89 -7.48 -12.43
C VAL A 106 2.49 -6.15 -12.87
N HIS A 107 3.45 -6.15 -13.80
CA HIS A 107 4.27 -4.99 -14.10
C HIS A 107 3.59 -3.98 -15.04
N GLN A 108 2.72 -4.42 -15.94
CA GLN A 108 2.07 -3.51 -16.91
C GLN A 108 0.63 -3.15 -16.56
N THR A 109 -0.09 -4.03 -15.84
CA THR A 109 -1.50 -3.78 -15.50
C THR A 109 -1.64 -3.30 -14.06
N ILE A 110 -1.38 -4.18 -13.09
CA ILE A 110 -1.73 -3.97 -11.70
C ILE A 110 -0.83 -2.91 -11.08
N SER A 111 0.48 -3.03 -11.26
CA SER A 111 1.46 -2.15 -10.63
C SER A 111 1.26 -0.67 -10.97
N PRO A 112 1.27 -0.24 -12.25
CA PRO A 112 1.03 1.16 -12.60
C PRO A 112 -0.44 1.56 -12.48
N GLY A 113 -1.36 0.69 -12.92
CA GLY A 113 -2.79 1.00 -13.00
C GLY A 113 -3.44 1.18 -11.64
N MET A 114 -3.26 0.20 -10.74
CA MET A 114 -3.84 0.26 -9.39
C MET A 114 -3.21 1.39 -8.56
N THR A 115 -1.89 1.57 -8.66
CA THR A 115 -1.18 2.63 -7.92
C THR A 115 -1.72 4.01 -8.28
N ASN A 116 -1.82 4.32 -9.58
CA ASN A 116 -2.30 5.63 -10.00
C ASN A 116 -3.81 5.81 -9.81
N LEU A 117 -4.61 4.75 -9.90
CA LEU A 117 -6.02 4.78 -9.53
C LEU A 117 -6.20 5.22 -8.07
N ILE A 118 -5.45 4.61 -7.15
CA ILE A 118 -5.49 4.96 -5.73
C ILE A 118 -5.03 6.41 -5.52
N ARG A 119 -3.91 6.81 -6.16
CA ARG A 119 -3.40 8.18 -6.07
C ARG A 119 -4.41 9.20 -6.58
N TRP A 120 -5.05 8.93 -7.72
CA TRP A 120 -6.07 9.80 -8.31
C TRP A 120 -7.27 9.96 -7.39
N GLN A 121 -7.85 8.85 -6.90
CA GLN A 121 -9.01 8.91 -6.01
C GLN A 121 -8.67 9.59 -4.67
N ASN A 122 -7.51 9.28 -4.07
CA ASN A 122 -7.06 9.92 -2.84
C ASN A 122 -6.78 11.42 -3.04
N HIS A 123 -6.10 11.80 -4.12
CA HIS A 123 -5.82 13.19 -4.46
C HIS A 123 -7.13 13.98 -4.67
N SER A 124 -8.05 13.45 -5.48
CA SER A 124 -9.34 14.06 -5.76
C SER A 124 -10.22 14.18 -4.51
N TYR A 125 -10.10 13.26 -3.55
CA TYR A 125 -10.78 13.35 -2.26
C TYR A 125 -10.13 14.38 -1.34
N VAL A 126 -8.80 14.36 -1.19
CA VAL A 126 -8.06 15.27 -0.31
C VAL A 126 -8.16 16.72 -0.80
N LEU A 127 -8.21 16.97 -2.10
CA LEU A 127 -8.44 18.33 -2.64
C LEU A 127 -9.76 18.97 -2.19
N LYS A 128 -10.76 18.17 -1.78
CA LYS A 128 -12.04 18.66 -1.27
C LYS A 128 -11.98 19.05 0.22
N GLN A 129 -10.88 18.75 0.91
CA GLN A 129 -10.73 19.09 2.32
C GLN A 129 -10.72 20.60 2.55
N SER A 130 -11.10 21.00 3.75
CA SER A 130 -11.14 22.42 4.12
C SER A 130 -9.74 23.01 4.28
N VAL A 131 -9.65 24.34 4.22
CA VAL A 131 -8.39 25.06 4.45
C VAL A 131 -7.81 24.72 5.84
N ASN A 132 -8.66 24.49 6.83
CA ASN A 132 -8.25 24.09 8.17
C ASN A 132 -7.43 22.79 8.17
N PHE A 133 -7.81 21.82 7.33
CA PHE A 133 -7.08 20.56 7.20
C PHE A 133 -5.64 20.80 6.71
N PHE A 134 -5.48 21.67 5.70
CA PHE A 134 -4.16 22.02 5.14
C PHE A 134 -3.34 22.97 6.01
N GLN A 135 -3.95 23.68 6.95
CA GLN A 135 -3.24 24.52 7.92
C GLN A 135 -2.72 23.73 9.12
N ASN A 136 -3.41 22.64 9.50
CA ASN A 136 -3.03 21.79 10.63
C ASN A 136 -2.04 20.68 10.25
N ASP A 137 -1.82 20.43 8.95
CA ASP A 137 -0.88 19.41 8.48
C ASP A 137 0.01 19.97 7.37
N PHE A 138 1.27 19.52 7.31
CA PHE A 138 2.24 20.02 6.33
C PHE A 138 1.90 19.48 4.94
N ALA A 139 1.80 20.36 3.94
CA ALA A 139 1.50 19.98 2.56
C ALA A 139 2.44 18.88 2.01
N GLY A 140 3.73 18.93 2.37
CA GLY A 140 4.70 17.89 2.00
C GLY A 140 4.39 16.52 2.61
N ARG A 141 3.89 16.48 3.86
CA ARG A 141 3.48 15.24 4.53
C ARG A 141 2.24 14.65 3.89
N ILE A 142 1.24 15.47 3.60
CA ILE A 142 0.02 15.05 2.90
C ILE A 142 0.36 14.46 1.52
N ALA A 143 1.20 15.16 0.75
CA ALA A 143 1.64 14.69 -0.57
C ALA A 143 2.39 13.35 -0.48
N GLN A 144 3.29 13.20 0.48
CA GLN A 144 3.99 11.93 0.72
C GLN A 144 3.01 10.81 1.07
N ARG A 145 2.04 11.05 1.97
CA ARG A 145 1.03 10.07 2.36
C ARG A 145 0.22 9.60 1.14
N ILE A 146 -0.28 10.51 0.30
CA ILE A 146 -0.98 10.16 -0.94
C ILE A 146 -0.12 9.29 -1.87
N MET A 147 1.15 9.66 -2.04
CA MET A 147 2.07 8.97 -2.95
C MET A 147 2.46 7.57 -2.45
N GLN A 148 2.71 7.41 -1.14
CA GLN A 148 3.19 6.17 -0.54
C GLN A 148 2.07 5.18 -0.22
N THR A 149 0.89 5.65 0.20
CA THR A 149 -0.24 4.77 0.51
C THR A 149 -0.69 3.99 -0.72
N GLY A 150 -0.72 4.65 -1.89
CA GLY A 150 -1.08 4.00 -3.16
C GLY A 150 -0.11 2.87 -3.54
N ASN A 151 1.19 3.12 -3.41
CA ASN A 151 2.21 2.09 -3.62
C ASN A 151 2.00 0.95 -2.61
N SER A 152 2.09 1.26 -1.32
CA SER A 152 2.12 0.26 -0.24
C SER A 152 0.90 -0.67 -0.25
N LEU A 153 -0.30 -0.14 -0.50
CA LEU A 153 -1.52 -0.95 -0.64
C LEU A 153 -1.40 -1.94 -1.80
N ARG A 154 -0.90 -1.47 -2.95
CA ARG A 154 -0.66 -2.32 -4.12
C ARG A 154 0.39 -3.40 -3.84
N ASP A 155 1.55 -3.07 -3.28
CA ASP A 155 2.63 -4.04 -3.02
C ASP A 155 2.12 -5.16 -2.12
N SER A 156 1.53 -4.80 -0.98
CA SER A 156 1.03 -5.77 -0.02
C SER A 156 -0.10 -6.63 -0.60
N ALA A 157 -0.97 -6.07 -1.44
CA ALA A 157 -2.01 -6.84 -2.11
C ALA A 157 -1.43 -7.88 -3.09
N VAL A 158 -0.54 -7.45 -4.00
CA VAL A 158 0.11 -8.34 -4.97
C VAL A 158 0.94 -9.40 -4.25
N GLN A 159 1.75 -8.99 -3.28
CA GLN A 159 2.57 -9.87 -2.46
C GLN A 159 1.73 -10.91 -1.71
N SER A 160 0.58 -10.52 -1.13
CA SER A 160 -0.29 -11.46 -0.43
C SER A 160 -0.85 -12.53 -1.37
N VAL A 161 -1.28 -12.12 -2.56
CA VAL A 161 -1.80 -13.04 -3.59
C VAL A 161 -0.72 -14.01 -4.06
N ASP A 162 0.45 -13.50 -4.43
CA ASP A 162 1.55 -14.33 -4.92
C ASP A 162 2.07 -15.27 -3.82
N ALA A 163 2.26 -14.77 -2.60
CA ALA A 163 2.78 -15.55 -1.48
C ALA A 163 1.86 -16.70 -1.06
N LEU A 164 0.57 -16.42 -0.85
CA LEU A 164 -0.39 -17.43 -0.41
C LEU A 164 -0.46 -18.58 -1.42
N TRP A 165 -0.47 -18.25 -2.71
CA TRP A 165 -0.59 -19.26 -3.76
C TRP A 165 0.67 -20.08 -3.95
N HIS A 166 1.84 -19.43 -3.95
CA HIS A 166 3.09 -20.16 -4.01
C HIS A 166 3.25 -21.10 -2.81
N VAL A 167 2.99 -20.65 -1.58
CA VAL A 167 3.12 -21.50 -0.39
C VAL A 167 2.17 -22.69 -0.46
N LEU A 168 0.89 -22.49 -0.77
CA LEU A 168 -0.10 -23.56 -0.80
C LEU A 168 0.19 -24.58 -1.90
N ILE A 169 0.44 -24.12 -3.14
CA ILE A 169 0.66 -25.03 -4.28
C ILE A 169 1.94 -25.82 -4.08
N TYR A 170 3.03 -25.18 -3.65
CA TYR A 170 4.29 -25.88 -3.43
C TYR A 170 4.22 -26.85 -2.25
N ALA A 171 3.57 -26.48 -1.14
CA ALA A 171 3.41 -27.38 0.00
C ALA A 171 2.57 -28.61 -0.39
N ILE A 172 1.43 -28.41 -1.07
CA ILE A 172 0.57 -29.50 -1.53
C ILE A 172 1.30 -30.37 -2.55
N SER A 173 1.93 -29.75 -3.54
CA SER A 173 2.63 -30.49 -4.60
C SER A 173 3.82 -31.28 -4.06
N ALA A 174 4.60 -30.71 -3.14
CA ALA A 174 5.69 -31.43 -2.49
C ALA A 174 5.16 -32.62 -1.68
N MET A 175 4.05 -32.46 -0.96
CA MET A 175 3.42 -33.56 -0.21
C MET A 175 2.93 -34.67 -1.15
N VAL A 176 2.31 -34.32 -2.29
CA VAL A 176 1.85 -35.29 -3.30
C VAL A 176 3.03 -36.02 -3.92
N LEU A 177 4.06 -35.31 -4.39
CA LEU A 177 5.23 -35.92 -5.01
C LEU A 177 6.04 -36.77 -4.02
N PHE A 178 6.06 -36.41 -2.73
CA PHE A 178 6.66 -37.25 -1.70
C PHE A 178 5.82 -38.50 -1.44
N ALA A 179 4.49 -38.39 -1.42
CA ALA A 179 3.61 -39.54 -1.26
C ALA A 179 3.74 -40.54 -2.43
N GLU A 180 3.90 -40.05 -3.66
CA GLU A 180 4.13 -40.86 -4.85
C GLU A 180 5.47 -41.62 -4.78
N ALA A 181 6.50 -41.00 -4.18
CA ALA A 181 7.79 -41.64 -3.97
C ALA A 181 7.75 -42.65 -2.80
N ASP A 182 7.45 -42.18 -1.58
CA ASP A 182 7.19 -42.98 -0.39
C ASP A 182 6.56 -42.10 0.69
N TRP A 183 5.42 -42.52 1.25
CA TRP A 183 4.68 -41.76 2.26
C TRP A 183 5.51 -41.35 3.49
N ARG A 184 6.60 -42.06 3.83
CA ARG A 184 7.49 -41.73 4.95
C ARG A 184 8.23 -40.42 4.72
N LEU A 185 8.50 -40.04 3.47
CA LEU A 185 9.11 -38.75 3.12
C LEU A 185 8.20 -37.56 3.48
N MET A 186 6.89 -37.79 3.63
CA MET A 186 5.96 -36.76 4.09
C MET A 186 6.16 -36.40 5.57
N ILE A 187 6.75 -37.28 6.39
CA ILE A 187 6.87 -37.07 7.83
C ILE A 187 7.80 -35.89 8.17
N PRO A 188 9.05 -35.81 7.64
CA PRO A 188 9.89 -34.64 7.85
C PRO A 188 9.26 -33.36 7.32
N LEU A 189 8.65 -33.40 6.14
CA LEU A 189 8.02 -32.24 5.51
C LEU A 189 6.81 -31.75 6.31
N GLY A 190 5.89 -32.63 6.70
CA GLY A 190 4.71 -32.29 7.49
C GLY A 190 5.08 -31.74 8.86
N THR A 191 6.10 -32.31 9.50
CA THR A 191 6.64 -31.80 10.77
C THR A 191 7.23 -30.40 10.60
N TRP A 192 7.98 -30.17 9.52
CA TRP A 192 8.52 -28.86 9.18
C TRP A 192 7.42 -27.83 8.88
N ILE A 193 6.40 -28.20 8.09
CA ILE A 193 5.25 -27.32 7.79
C ILE A 193 4.54 -26.91 9.09
N LEU A 194 4.28 -27.85 9.99
CA LEU A 194 3.67 -27.57 11.29
C LEU A 194 4.53 -26.61 12.11
N ALA A 195 5.83 -26.91 12.25
CA ALA A 195 6.76 -26.06 12.97
C ALA A 195 6.88 -24.67 12.32
N PHE A 196 6.80 -24.57 11.00
CA PHE A 196 6.89 -23.33 10.25
C PHE A 196 5.66 -22.46 10.52
N ILE A 197 4.45 -23.04 10.48
CA ILE A 197 3.20 -22.35 10.85
C ILE A 197 3.26 -21.86 12.30
N LEU A 198 3.73 -22.68 13.24
CA LEU A 198 3.88 -22.29 14.65
C LEU A 198 4.87 -21.13 14.81
N SER A 199 5.99 -21.17 14.09
CA SER A 199 6.97 -20.08 14.05
C SER A 199 6.34 -18.80 13.52
N LEU A 200 5.58 -18.86 12.42
CA LEU A 200 4.85 -17.71 11.89
C LEU A 200 3.86 -17.16 12.92
N MET A 201 3.03 -18.01 13.55
CA MET A 201 2.07 -17.58 14.57
C MET A 201 2.74 -16.87 15.76
N TYR A 202 3.96 -17.29 16.12
CA TYR A 202 4.71 -16.68 17.21
C TYR A 202 5.38 -15.36 16.80
N PHE A 203 6.11 -15.33 15.68
CA PHE A 203 6.93 -14.18 15.30
C PHE A 203 6.15 -13.09 14.57
N VAL A 204 5.20 -13.44 13.70
CA VAL A 204 4.47 -12.46 12.86
C VAL A 204 3.78 -11.36 13.69
N PRO A 205 3.03 -11.66 14.77
CA PRO A 205 2.40 -10.62 15.58
C PRO A 205 3.43 -9.69 16.25
N ARG A 206 4.59 -10.23 16.63
CA ARG A 206 5.67 -9.48 17.28
C ARG A 206 6.37 -8.56 16.28
N VAL A 207 6.64 -9.05 15.07
CA VAL A 207 7.17 -8.23 13.97
C VAL A 207 6.19 -7.10 13.69
N LYS A 208 4.90 -7.40 13.51
CA LYS A 208 3.87 -6.39 13.27
C LYS A 208 3.89 -5.28 14.33
N GLN A 209 3.88 -5.63 15.62
CA GLN A 209 3.86 -4.63 16.69
C GLN A 209 5.12 -3.75 16.68
N ARG A 210 6.31 -4.36 16.54
CA ARG A 210 7.58 -3.61 16.53
C ARG A 210 7.76 -2.76 15.27
N SER A 211 7.24 -3.21 14.13
CA SER A 211 7.23 -2.44 12.89
C SER A 211 6.34 -1.20 12.98
N VAL A 212 5.20 -1.28 13.67
CA VAL A 212 4.36 -0.10 13.96
C VAL A 212 5.13 0.91 14.82
N ASP A 213 5.73 0.47 15.93
CA ASP A 213 6.53 1.36 16.80
C ASP A 213 7.68 2.05 16.03
N SER A 214 8.35 1.30 15.16
CA SER A 214 9.43 1.80 14.29
C SER A 214 8.92 2.75 13.20
N SER A 215 7.73 2.50 12.65
CA SER A 215 7.08 3.40 11.67
C SER A 215 6.71 4.74 12.31
N ASP A 216 6.14 4.72 13.52
CA ASP A 216 5.75 5.94 14.24
C ASP A 216 6.95 6.84 14.55
N ALA A 217 8.07 6.25 14.96
CA ALA A 217 9.31 7.00 15.19
C ALA A 217 9.91 7.55 13.88
N ARG A 218 9.75 6.83 12.76
CA ARG A 218 10.14 7.31 11.43
C ARG A 218 9.30 8.51 11.01
N SER A 219 7.99 8.45 11.21
CA SER A 219 7.08 9.58 10.94
C SER A 219 7.44 10.80 11.79
N LYS A 220 7.78 10.62 13.07
CA LYS A 220 8.26 11.71 13.95
C LYS A 220 9.57 12.32 13.45
N LEU A 221 10.55 11.49 13.07
CA LEU A 221 11.83 11.94 12.52
C LEU A 221 11.62 12.75 11.24
N MET A 222 10.81 12.24 10.30
CA MET A 222 10.47 12.96 9.06
C MET A 222 9.77 14.28 9.36
N GLY A 223 8.83 14.29 10.31
CA GLY A 223 8.17 15.52 10.76
C GLY A 223 9.15 16.59 11.21
N ARG A 224 10.15 16.23 12.04
CA ARG A 224 11.19 17.16 12.49
C ARG A 224 12.06 17.68 11.35
N ILE A 225 12.46 16.80 10.42
CA ILE A 225 13.30 17.19 9.27
C ILE A 225 12.54 18.14 8.34
N VAL A 226 11.28 17.81 8.01
CA VAL A 226 10.44 18.64 7.14
C VAL A 226 10.17 20.00 7.78
N ASP A 227 9.89 20.05 9.08
CA ASP A 227 9.70 21.31 9.80
C ASP A 227 10.94 22.21 9.71
N GLY A 228 12.13 21.65 9.97
CA GLY A 228 13.39 22.39 9.88
C GLY A 228 13.66 22.94 8.48
N TYR A 229 13.40 22.18 7.41
CA TYR A 229 13.58 22.67 6.05
C TYR A 229 12.51 23.66 5.59
N THR A 230 11.26 23.45 6.01
CA THR A 230 10.16 24.39 5.72
C THR A 230 10.42 25.75 6.36
N ASN A 231 11.02 25.74 7.56
CA ASN A 231 11.32 26.93 8.35
C ASN A 231 12.81 27.30 8.35
N ILE A 232 13.54 26.99 7.27
CA ILE A 232 15.00 27.12 7.20
C ILE A 232 15.49 28.55 7.46
N THR A 233 14.72 29.57 7.03
CA THR A 233 15.05 30.98 7.26
C THR A 233 15.06 31.30 8.74
N THR A 234 14.05 30.82 9.49
CA THR A 234 13.95 30.99 10.94
C THR A 234 15.12 30.31 11.64
N LEU A 235 15.45 29.07 11.25
CA LEU A 235 16.60 28.37 11.82
C LEU A 235 17.91 29.10 11.55
N LYS A 236 18.12 29.65 10.34
CA LYS A 236 19.34 30.40 10.00
C LYS A 236 19.48 31.71 10.78
N LEU A 237 18.37 32.35 11.12
CA LEU A 237 18.35 33.63 11.84
C LEU A 237 18.43 33.47 13.36
N PHE A 238 17.82 32.42 13.91
CA PHE A 238 17.57 32.33 15.36
C PHE A 238 18.05 31.02 16.02
N ALA A 239 18.26 29.94 15.26
CA ALA A 239 18.66 28.68 15.87
C ALA A 239 20.17 28.62 16.09
N HIS A 240 20.54 28.20 17.31
CA HIS A 240 21.92 27.84 17.62
C HIS A 240 22.16 26.45 17.03
N THR A 241 23.13 26.31 16.14
CA THR A 241 23.39 25.10 15.35
C THR A 241 23.48 23.83 16.20
N ASN A 242 23.96 23.92 17.44
CA ASN A 242 24.09 22.78 18.35
C ASN A 242 22.75 22.28 18.91
N HIS A 243 21.78 23.18 19.19
CA HIS A 243 20.48 22.77 19.72
C HIS A 243 19.67 22.05 18.63
N GLU A 244 19.70 22.57 17.41
CA GLU A 244 19.04 21.96 16.26
C GLU A 244 19.64 20.59 15.92
N GLN A 245 20.98 20.47 15.94
CA GLN A 245 21.65 19.18 15.77
C GLN A 245 21.26 18.17 16.85
N GLN A 246 21.16 18.61 18.11
CA GLN A 246 20.75 17.74 19.20
C GLN A 246 19.29 17.29 19.06
N TYR A 247 18.39 18.19 18.67
CA TYR A 247 16.99 17.90 18.41
C TYR A 247 16.80 16.85 17.31
N ALA A 248 17.55 16.96 16.21
CA ALA A 248 17.56 15.95 15.15
C ALA A 248 18.19 14.63 15.63
N ARG A 249 19.32 14.70 16.35
CA ARG A 249 20.04 13.52 16.86
C ARG A 249 19.18 12.67 17.80
N GLU A 250 18.39 13.29 18.65
CA GLU A 250 17.47 12.57 19.56
C GLU A 250 16.41 11.78 18.80
N ALA A 251 15.80 12.36 17.77
CA ALA A 251 14.84 11.64 16.93
C ALA A 251 15.50 10.52 16.12
N MET A 252 16.70 10.76 15.58
CA MET A 252 17.46 9.71 14.90
C MET A 252 17.81 8.56 15.85
N ARG A 253 18.15 8.85 17.11
CA ARG A 253 18.45 7.84 18.13
C ARG A 253 17.21 7.01 18.49
N ASP A 254 16.07 7.65 18.75
CA ASP A 254 14.80 6.95 19.02
C ASP A 254 14.40 6.04 17.85
N GLN A 255 14.49 6.56 16.61
CA GLN A 255 14.23 5.75 15.42
C GLN A 255 15.17 4.57 15.30
N THR A 256 16.47 4.79 15.55
CA THR A 256 17.49 3.74 15.45
C THR A 256 17.22 2.63 16.47
N GLU A 257 16.92 2.98 17.72
CA GLU A 257 16.64 2.02 18.78
C GLU A 257 15.41 1.16 18.46
N LYS A 258 14.29 1.78 18.04
CA LYS A 258 13.08 1.04 17.67
C LYS A 258 13.28 0.17 16.44
N SER A 259 14.03 0.66 15.45
CA SER A 259 14.38 -0.12 14.26
C SER A 259 15.27 -1.32 14.62
N GLN A 260 16.21 -1.16 15.54
CA GLN A 260 17.04 -2.27 16.04
C GLN A 260 16.21 -3.30 16.81
N LEU A 261 15.23 -2.87 17.63
CA LEU A 261 14.32 -3.78 18.32
C LEU A 261 13.46 -4.58 17.36
N ALA A 262 12.92 -3.94 16.31
CA ALA A 262 12.22 -4.62 15.23
C ALA A 262 13.16 -5.62 14.50
N GLY A 263 14.37 -5.16 14.16
CA GLY A 263 15.40 -5.98 13.52
C GLY A 263 15.78 -7.22 14.32
N ARG A 264 15.90 -7.13 15.66
CA ARG A 264 16.17 -8.29 16.53
C ARG A 264 15.12 -9.38 16.41
N VAL A 265 13.83 -9.02 16.32
CA VAL A 265 12.74 -9.98 16.13
C VAL A 265 12.89 -10.67 14.78
N VAL A 266 13.14 -9.92 13.71
CA VAL A 266 13.38 -10.46 12.37
C VAL A 266 14.60 -11.39 12.34
N THR A 267 15.73 -11.00 12.95
CA THR A 267 16.94 -11.84 13.01
C THR A 267 16.70 -13.15 13.78
N SER A 268 16.00 -13.08 14.91
CA SER A 268 15.67 -14.29 15.70
C SER A 268 14.75 -15.25 14.95
N MET A 269 13.78 -14.70 14.21
CA MET A 269 12.88 -15.44 13.33
C MET A 269 13.65 -16.12 12.18
N ASP A 270 14.51 -15.38 11.49
CA ASP A 270 15.33 -15.87 10.37
C ASP A 270 16.31 -16.97 10.80
N THR A 271 16.95 -16.79 11.95
CA THR A 271 17.84 -17.80 12.54
C THR A 271 17.07 -19.10 12.83
N THR A 272 15.87 -18.98 13.44
CA THR A 272 15.02 -20.14 13.78
C THR A 272 14.62 -20.91 12.51
N ILE A 273 14.15 -20.20 11.49
CA ILE A 273 13.73 -20.83 10.22
C ILE A 273 14.90 -21.43 9.48
N THR A 274 16.05 -20.76 9.44
CA THR A 274 17.27 -21.30 8.83
C THR A 274 17.73 -22.59 9.52
N THR A 275 17.65 -22.66 10.85
CA THR A 275 17.91 -23.91 11.59
C THR A 275 16.90 -24.99 11.22
N MET A 276 15.60 -24.68 11.18
CA MET A 276 14.55 -25.64 10.77
C MET A 276 14.75 -26.14 9.34
N ASN A 277 15.16 -25.27 8.42
CA ASN A 277 15.48 -25.60 7.04
C ASN A 277 16.66 -26.56 6.94
N GLY A 278 17.72 -26.32 7.73
CA GLY A 278 18.85 -27.24 7.83
C GLY A 278 18.42 -28.62 8.32
N VAL A 279 17.55 -28.67 9.33
CA VAL A 279 16.98 -29.93 9.82
C VAL A 279 16.16 -30.63 8.73
N LEU A 280 15.33 -29.91 7.98
CA LEU A 280 14.55 -30.48 6.88
C LEU A 280 15.44 -31.08 5.79
N ILE A 281 16.52 -30.39 5.39
CA ILE A 281 17.51 -30.88 4.42
C ILE A 281 18.11 -32.20 4.91
N VAL A 282 18.66 -32.23 6.12
CA VAL A 282 19.36 -33.41 6.65
C VAL A 282 18.40 -34.58 6.83
N THR A 283 17.22 -34.34 7.43
CA THR A 283 16.25 -35.41 7.70
C THR A 283 15.64 -35.98 6.43
N THR A 284 15.25 -35.14 5.46
CA THR A 284 14.63 -35.62 4.22
C THR A 284 15.66 -36.29 3.31
N THR A 285 16.85 -35.70 3.14
CA THR A 285 17.91 -36.30 2.31
C THR A 285 18.42 -37.60 2.93
N GLY A 286 18.62 -37.63 4.25
CA GLY A 286 19.01 -38.83 4.98
C GLY A 286 17.97 -39.94 4.91
N LEU A 287 16.68 -39.61 5.04
CA LEU A 287 15.59 -40.56 4.89
C LEU A 287 15.48 -41.09 3.46
N ALA A 288 15.60 -40.23 2.44
CA ALA A 288 15.60 -40.65 1.05
C ALA A 288 16.76 -41.60 0.74
N LEU A 289 17.98 -41.28 1.18
CA LEU A 289 19.14 -42.16 1.04
C LEU A 289 18.91 -43.50 1.74
N TRP A 290 18.34 -43.50 2.95
CA TRP A 290 18.03 -44.72 3.68
C TRP A 290 16.98 -45.57 2.96
N LEU A 291 15.86 -44.98 2.52
CA LEU A 291 14.82 -45.68 1.77
C LEU A 291 15.34 -46.28 0.46
N TRP A 292 16.26 -45.59 -0.20
CA TRP A 292 16.93 -46.12 -1.40
C TRP A 292 17.79 -47.34 -1.09
N THR A 293 18.52 -47.37 0.02
CA THR A 293 19.30 -48.58 0.41
C THR A 293 18.39 -49.80 0.70
N GLN A 294 17.12 -49.56 1.06
CA GLN A 294 16.10 -50.59 1.24
C GLN A 294 15.38 -50.95 -0.08
N SER A 295 15.82 -50.40 -1.22
CA SER A 295 15.16 -50.57 -2.54
C SER A 295 13.69 -50.13 -2.57
N MET A 296 13.28 -49.22 -1.66
CA MET A 296 11.90 -48.72 -1.57
C MET A 296 11.63 -47.56 -2.54
N ILE A 297 12.67 -46.79 -2.89
CA ILE A 297 12.58 -45.66 -3.81
C ILE A 297 13.68 -45.71 -4.87
N SER A 298 13.47 -45.07 -6.02
CA SER A 298 14.45 -44.96 -7.10
C SER A 298 15.53 -43.90 -6.81
N VAL A 299 16.61 -43.90 -7.60
CA VAL A 299 17.63 -42.83 -7.52
C VAL A 299 17.03 -41.48 -7.97
N GLY A 300 16.12 -41.49 -8.95
CA GLY A 300 15.37 -40.30 -9.35
C GLY A 300 14.52 -39.72 -8.23
N ALA A 301 13.95 -40.56 -7.36
CA ALA A 301 13.20 -40.10 -6.19
C ALA A 301 14.07 -39.35 -5.17
N ILE A 302 15.34 -39.73 -5.00
CA ILE A 302 16.29 -39.00 -4.14
C ILE A 302 16.55 -37.60 -4.70
N ALA A 303 16.76 -37.49 -6.02
CA ALA A 303 16.99 -36.22 -6.68
C ALA A 303 15.77 -35.30 -6.59
N LEU A 304 14.57 -35.86 -6.75
CA LEU A 304 13.30 -35.15 -6.55
C LEU A 304 13.17 -34.65 -5.11
N ALA A 305 13.36 -35.53 -4.12
CA ALA A 305 13.23 -35.18 -2.72
C ALA A 305 14.21 -34.07 -2.31
N THR A 306 15.48 -34.22 -2.69
CA THR A 306 16.52 -33.24 -2.39
C THR A 306 16.28 -31.91 -3.11
N GLY A 307 15.91 -31.96 -4.40
CA GLY A 307 15.62 -30.76 -5.19
C GLY A 307 14.42 -29.96 -4.69
N LEU A 308 13.33 -30.64 -4.33
CA LEU A 308 12.14 -30.01 -3.74
C LEU A 308 12.45 -29.42 -2.36
N VAL A 309 13.21 -30.11 -1.51
CA VAL A 309 13.60 -29.54 -0.21
C VAL A 309 14.44 -28.28 -0.38
N ILE A 310 15.44 -28.29 -1.26
CA ILE A 310 16.25 -27.08 -1.54
C ILE A 310 15.35 -25.94 -2.04
N ARG A 311 14.37 -26.24 -2.91
CA ARG A 311 13.40 -25.25 -3.38
C ARG A 311 12.55 -24.69 -2.24
N ILE A 312 12.03 -25.53 -1.36
CA ILE A 312 11.26 -25.12 -0.17
C ILE A 312 12.09 -24.24 0.74
N VAL A 313 13.36 -24.58 0.97
CA VAL A 313 14.28 -23.77 1.78
C VAL A 313 14.48 -22.38 1.16
N ASN A 314 14.74 -22.30 -0.15
CA ASN A 314 14.87 -21.00 -0.83
C ASN A 314 13.58 -20.18 -0.75
N MET A 315 12.42 -20.82 -0.93
CA MET A 315 11.11 -20.17 -0.84
C MET A 315 10.79 -19.70 0.59
N SER A 316 11.24 -20.42 1.62
CA SER A 316 11.04 -20.04 3.02
C SER A 316 11.79 -18.74 3.40
N GLY A 317 12.92 -18.45 2.76
CA GLY A 317 13.61 -17.17 2.89
C GLY A 317 12.87 -16.05 2.14
N TRP A 318 12.37 -16.34 0.94
CA TRP A 318 11.58 -15.38 0.15
C TRP A 318 10.25 -15.02 0.81
N ILE A 319 9.50 -15.99 1.34
CA ILE A 319 8.23 -15.74 2.04
C ILE A 319 8.45 -14.87 3.27
N MET A 320 9.61 -14.96 3.94
CA MET A 320 9.94 -14.08 5.06
C MET A 320 10.02 -12.62 4.63
N TRP A 321 10.76 -12.36 3.54
CA TRP A 321 10.86 -11.04 2.94
C TRP A 321 9.49 -10.49 2.57
N VAL A 322 8.63 -11.33 1.99
CA VAL A 322 7.25 -10.96 1.64
C VAL A 322 6.42 -10.64 2.88
N VAL A 323 6.43 -11.49 3.90
CA VAL A 323 5.67 -11.26 5.14
C VAL A 323 6.07 -9.95 5.80
N ASN A 324 7.38 -9.69 5.93
CA ASN A 324 7.89 -8.42 6.47
C ASN A 324 7.43 -7.22 5.63
N GLY A 325 7.55 -7.32 4.30
CA GLY A 325 7.11 -6.28 3.37
C GLY A 325 5.61 -6.01 3.45
N ILE A 326 4.77 -7.05 3.57
CA ILE A 326 3.31 -6.90 3.73
C ILE A 326 2.99 -6.08 4.99
N PHE A 327 3.62 -6.38 6.14
CA PHE A 327 3.34 -5.65 7.38
C PHE A 327 3.88 -4.22 7.38
N GLU A 328 5.06 -3.98 6.80
CA GLU A 328 5.59 -2.62 6.61
C GLU A 328 4.68 -1.78 5.72
N ASN A 329 4.20 -2.37 4.62
CA ASN A 329 3.26 -1.74 3.72
C ASN A 329 1.90 -1.46 4.39
N ILE A 330 1.39 -2.39 5.18
CA ILE A 330 0.16 -2.19 5.98
C ILE A 330 0.36 -1.03 6.97
N GLY A 331 1.51 -0.94 7.63
CA GLY A 331 1.84 0.18 8.52
C GLY A 331 1.85 1.52 7.78
N THR A 332 2.42 1.56 6.58
CA THR A 332 2.43 2.75 5.71
C THR A 332 1.01 3.14 5.24
N VAL A 333 0.15 2.16 4.94
CA VAL A 333 -1.26 2.42 4.63
C VAL A 333 -1.99 2.98 5.84
N GLN A 334 -1.76 2.42 7.03
CA GLN A 334 -2.34 2.90 8.28
C GLN A 334 -1.97 4.36 8.59
N ASP A 335 -0.69 4.73 8.46
CA ASP A 335 -0.23 6.13 8.61
C ASP A 335 -0.91 7.05 7.59
N GLY A 336 -1.07 6.60 6.34
CA GLY A 336 -1.73 7.38 5.31
C GLY A 336 -3.22 7.63 5.56
N LEU A 337 -3.93 6.67 6.16
CA LEU A 337 -5.35 6.79 6.47
C LEU A 337 -5.65 7.94 7.44
N GLU A 338 -4.71 8.30 8.32
CA GLU A 338 -4.86 9.41 9.27
C GLU A 338 -5.10 10.75 8.58
N SER A 339 -4.55 10.97 7.39
CA SER A 339 -4.81 12.20 6.60
C SER A 339 -5.83 11.96 5.49
N ILE A 340 -5.75 10.83 4.79
CA ILE A 340 -6.52 10.59 3.56
C ILE A 340 -7.99 10.33 3.85
N SER A 341 -8.32 9.69 4.97
CA SER A 341 -9.71 9.26 5.27
C SER A 341 -10.43 10.16 6.26
N GLN A 342 -9.95 11.40 6.43
CA GLN A 342 -10.65 12.39 7.24
C GLN A 342 -11.94 12.83 6.55
N PRO A 343 -13.06 13.01 7.28
CA PRO A 343 -14.30 13.48 6.69
C PRO A 343 -14.15 14.92 6.18
N VAL A 344 -14.64 15.19 4.97
CA VAL A 344 -14.70 16.56 4.44
C VAL A 344 -15.65 17.39 5.31
N THR A 345 -15.13 18.47 5.89
CA THR A 345 -15.86 19.30 6.86
C THR A 345 -16.80 20.31 6.22
N VAL A 346 -16.48 20.83 5.03
CA VAL A 346 -17.30 21.81 4.30
C VAL A 346 -17.77 21.18 2.99
N ASN A 347 -18.99 20.65 2.97
CA ASN A 347 -19.60 20.05 1.80
C ASN A 347 -20.76 20.89 1.26
N ASP A 348 -20.95 20.85 -0.05
CA ASP A 348 -22.15 21.37 -0.68
C ASP A 348 -23.35 20.52 -0.24
N GLN A 349 -24.47 21.18 0.08
CA GLN A 349 -25.69 20.46 0.42
C GLN A 349 -26.19 19.66 -0.81
N PRO A 350 -26.83 18.49 -0.61
CA PRO A 350 -27.45 17.77 -1.71
C PRO A 350 -28.43 18.66 -2.48
N GLY A 351 -28.17 18.88 -3.77
CA GLY A 351 -29.00 19.75 -4.62
C GLY A 351 -28.67 21.25 -4.56
N ALA A 352 -27.51 21.63 -4.02
CA ALA A 352 -27.03 23.00 -4.03
C ALA A 352 -27.02 23.60 -5.45
N GLN A 353 -27.56 24.81 -5.60
CA GLN A 353 -27.70 25.49 -6.88
C GLN A 353 -26.48 26.38 -7.17
N PRO A 354 -26.13 26.65 -8.44
CA PRO A 354 -25.13 27.66 -8.77
C PRO A 354 -25.58 29.05 -8.32
N LEU A 355 -24.66 29.84 -7.76
CA LEU A 355 -24.89 31.22 -7.40
C LEU A 355 -25.27 32.05 -8.63
N LYS A 356 -26.38 32.80 -8.54
CA LYS A 356 -26.78 33.79 -9.54
C LYS A 356 -26.53 35.19 -8.99
N ILE A 357 -25.62 35.94 -9.60
CA ILE A 357 -25.38 37.33 -9.21
C ILE A 357 -26.22 38.25 -10.07
N GLU A 358 -26.98 39.14 -9.44
CA GLU A 358 -27.71 40.22 -10.10
C GLU A 358 -27.03 41.56 -9.83
N ASN A 359 -26.77 41.86 -8.56
CA ASN A 359 -26.27 43.16 -8.11
C ASN A 359 -25.00 43.05 -7.26
N GLY A 360 -24.76 41.91 -6.60
CA GLY A 360 -23.58 41.66 -5.77
C GLY A 360 -23.66 42.27 -4.36
N GLY A 361 -24.84 42.42 -3.79
CA GLY A 361 -25.00 42.84 -2.39
C GLY A 361 -24.66 41.70 -1.43
N VAL A 362 -23.95 42.00 -0.33
CA VAL A 362 -23.51 41.00 0.65
C VAL A 362 -24.07 41.34 2.03
N ARG A 363 -24.68 40.37 2.71
CA ARG A 363 -25.23 40.55 4.06
C ARG A 363 -24.79 39.44 5.00
N PHE A 364 -24.18 39.82 6.12
CA PHE A 364 -23.96 38.98 7.29
C PHE A 364 -25.13 39.21 8.25
N ASP A 365 -25.86 38.15 8.58
CA ASP A 365 -27.08 38.18 9.39
C ASP A 365 -26.86 37.33 10.64
N GLY A 366 -26.57 38.00 11.76
CA GLY A 366 -26.31 37.40 13.08
C GLY A 366 -25.21 36.34 13.11
N VAL A 367 -24.09 36.57 12.41
CA VAL A 367 -23.05 35.54 12.22
C VAL A 367 -22.24 35.31 13.50
N ASP A 368 -22.16 34.05 13.91
CA ASP A 368 -21.29 33.56 14.99
C ASP A 368 -20.22 32.62 14.42
N PHE A 369 -18.96 32.86 14.78
CA PHE A 369 -17.85 32.04 14.29
C PHE A 369 -16.70 31.77 15.29
N HIS A 370 -16.21 30.52 15.29
CA HIS A 370 -14.95 30.12 15.94
C HIS A 370 -14.21 29.01 15.16
N TYR A 371 -12.87 28.99 15.23
CA TYR A 371 -12.02 27.94 14.60
C TYR A 371 -11.95 26.62 15.42
N GLY A 372 -12.95 26.32 16.26
CA GLY A 372 -12.96 25.10 17.09
C GLY A 372 -12.31 25.20 18.48
N ASN A 373 -11.51 26.23 18.77
CA ASN A 373 -10.78 26.38 20.06
C ASN A 373 -11.63 26.90 21.25
N GLY A 374 -12.95 26.83 21.18
CA GLY A 374 -13.87 27.30 22.22
C GLY A 374 -13.97 28.84 22.40
N ASN A 375 -12.95 29.60 22.03
CA ASN A 375 -12.99 31.07 22.04
C ASN A 375 -13.58 31.59 20.71
N GLY A 376 -14.72 32.28 20.80
CA GLY A 376 -15.36 32.91 19.65
C GLY A 376 -14.55 34.09 19.10
N ILE A 377 -14.52 34.19 17.76
CA ILE A 377 -13.83 35.28 17.04
C ILE A 377 -14.84 36.31 16.56
N ILE A 378 -16.00 35.83 16.11
CA ILE A 378 -17.10 36.67 15.65
C ILE A 378 -18.33 36.29 16.45
N HIS A 379 -19.01 37.29 17.01
CA HIS A 379 -20.20 37.13 17.82
C HIS A 379 -21.34 38.00 17.28
N ASN A 380 -22.44 37.38 16.87
CA ASN A 380 -23.65 38.02 16.36
C ASN A 380 -23.39 39.20 15.38
N LEU A 381 -22.52 38.97 14.40
CA LEU A 381 -22.13 40.01 13.46
C LEU A 381 -23.24 40.28 12.44
N ASN A 382 -23.68 41.54 12.38
CA ASN A 382 -24.63 42.05 11.41
C ASN A 382 -23.95 43.12 10.55
N LEU A 383 -23.83 42.86 9.25
CA LEU A 383 -23.16 43.75 8.29
C LEU A 383 -23.89 43.68 6.94
N ASP A 384 -24.28 44.83 6.40
CA ASP A 384 -24.96 44.95 5.10
C ASP A 384 -24.09 45.78 4.15
N ILE A 385 -23.65 45.20 3.04
CA ILE A 385 -22.78 45.81 2.03
C ILE A 385 -23.59 45.92 0.74
N LYS A 386 -23.82 47.15 0.29
CA LYS A 386 -24.64 47.42 -0.90
C LYS A 386 -23.87 47.10 -2.19
N PRO A 387 -24.59 46.79 -3.28
CA PRO A 387 -24.01 46.68 -4.62
C PRO A 387 -23.08 47.86 -4.96
N GLY A 388 -21.84 47.56 -5.36
CA GLY A 388 -20.83 48.55 -5.75
C GLY A 388 -20.21 49.34 -4.59
N GLU A 389 -20.62 49.09 -3.34
CA GLU A 389 -20.07 49.75 -2.17
C GLU A 389 -18.64 49.29 -1.87
N LYS A 390 -17.77 50.25 -1.51
CA LYS A 390 -16.39 49.98 -1.12
C LYS A 390 -16.26 50.17 0.39
N ILE A 391 -15.96 49.09 1.10
CA ILE A 391 -15.80 49.11 2.55
C ILE A 391 -14.34 48.87 2.94
N GLY A 392 -13.89 49.52 4.01
CA GLY A 392 -12.59 49.26 4.64
C GLY A 392 -12.80 48.60 6.01
N SER A 393 -12.22 47.41 6.21
CA SER A 393 -12.24 46.75 7.52
C SER A 393 -10.97 47.11 8.30
N ILE A 394 -11.13 47.82 9.42
CA ILE A 394 -10.03 48.31 10.25
C ILE A 394 -10.21 47.79 11.67
N GLY A 395 -9.12 47.42 12.32
CA GLY A 395 -9.13 46.94 13.70
C GLY A 395 -7.79 46.29 14.09
N PRO A 396 -7.57 46.00 15.38
CA PRO A 396 -6.34 45.37 15.84
C PRO A 396 -6.11 43.99 15.20
N SER A 397 -4.88 43.48 15.24
CA SER A 397 -4.59 42.11 14.81
C SER A 397 -5.44 41.11 15.62
N GLY A 398 -5.94 40.06 14.99
CA GLY A 398 -6.84 39.09 15.63
C GLY A 398 -8.31 39.51 15.75
N ALA A 399 -8.70 40.74 15.36
CA ALA A 399 -10.09 41.21 15.39
C ALA A 399 -11.06 40.51 14.40
N GLY A 400 -10.65 39.42 13.74
CA GLY A 400 -11.52 38.67 12.82
C GLY A 400 -11.61 39.20 11.38
N LYS A 401 -10.82 40.21 11.00
CA LYS A 401 -10.86 40.81 9.64
C LYS A 401 -10.63 39.80 8.51
N SER A 402 -9.56 38.99 8.60
CA SER A 402 -9.28 37.94 7.61
C SER A 402 -10.29 36.80 7.70
N THR A 403 -10.81 36.53 8.89
CA THR A 403 -11.88 35.54 9.12
C THR A 403 -13.16 35.92 8.36
N LEU A 404 -13.53 37.20 8.37
CA LEU A 404 -14.66 37.74 7.62
C LEU A 404 -14.58 37.41 6.12
N VAL A 405 -13.41 37.62 5.50
CA VAL A 405 -13.16 37.30 4.09
C VAL A 405 -13.22 35.79 3.85
N ASN A 406 -12.61 35.00 4.73
CA ASN A 406 -12.63 33.54 4.63
C ASN A 406 -14.04 32.95 4.74
N LEU A 407 -14.91 33.53 5.59
CA LEU A 407 -16.32 33.13 5.71
C LEU A 407 -17.12 33.50 4.47
N LEU A 408 -16.90 34.69 3.89
CA LEU A 408 -17.55 35.09 2.64
C LEU A 408 -17.21 34.15 1.48
N LEU A 409 -15.97 33.68 1.41
CA LEU A 409 -15.50 32.68 0.44
C LEU A 409 -15.93 31.24 0.78
N ARG A 410 -16.66 31.06 1.89
CA ARG A 410 -17.06 29.78 2.46
C ARG A 410 -15.89 28.80 2.56
N MET A 411 -14.76 29.28 3.09
CA MET A 411 -13.63 28.42 3.48
C MET A 411 -13.91 27.70 4.81
N TYR A 412 -14.86 28.23 5.58
CA TYR A 412 -15.40 27.68 6.81
C TYR A 412 -16.92 27.88 6.81
N ASP A 413 -17.66 26.93 7.37
CA ASP A 413 -19.09 27.13 7.66
C ASP A 413 -19.26 27.90 8.99
N VAL A 414 -20.30 28.72 9.07
CA VAL A 414 -20.67 29.48 10.27
C VAL A 414 -21.35 28.57 11.30
N GLN A 415 -21.15 28.84 12.59
CA GLN A 415 -21.83 28.08 13.67
C GLN A 415 -23.21 28.65 14.00
N GLY A 416 -23.43 29.94 13.75
CA GLY A 416 -24.70 30.63 13.92
C GLY A 416 -24.89 31.74 12.90
N GLY A 417 -26.13 32.11 12.64
CA GLY A 417 -26.49 33.11 11.62
C GLY A 417 -26.35 32.59 10.19
N ARG A 418 -26.25 33.52 9.23
CA ARG A 418 -26.08 33.20 7.80
C ARG A 418 -25.40 34.35 7.04
N ILE A 419 -24.83 34.01 5.90
CA ILE A 419 -24.24 34.98 4.96
C ILE A 419 -25.01 34.86 3.65
N LEU A 420 -25.47 36.01 3.14
CA LEU A 420 -26.31 36.13 1.97
C LEU A 420 -25.59 36.93 0.88
N ILE A 421 -25.66 36.48 -0.37
CA ILE A 421 -25.26 37.25 -1.54
C ILE A 421 -26.50 37.40 -2.43
N ASP A 422 -26.93 38.64 -2.68
CA ASP A 422 -28.20 38.95 -3.38
C ASP A 422 -29.40 38.16 -2.81
N GLY A 423 -29.42 38.01 -1.48
CA GLY A 423 -30.46 37.25 -0.76
C GLY A 423 -30.33 35.71 -0.82
N GLN A 424 -29.33 35.17 -1.53
CA GLN A 424 -29.05 33.74 -1.56
C GLN A 424 -28.06 33.35 -0.47
N ASP A 425 -28.42 32.35 0.34
CA ASP A 425 -27.59 31.81 1.42
C ASP A 425 -26.40 31.03 0.86
N ILE A 426 -25.18 31.44 1.21
CA ILE A 426 -23.96 30.83 0.68
C ILE A 426 -23.79 29.36 1.11
N SER A 427 -24.47 28.92 2.16
CA SER A 427 -24.47 27.52 2.61
C SER A 427 -25.28 26.59 1.69
N ARG A 428 -26.16 27.15 0.86
CA ARG A 428 -27.09 26.41 -0.02
C ARG A 428 -26.71 26.46 -1.51
N ILE A 429 -25.65 27.17 -1.84
CA ILE A 429 -25.09 27.25 -3.20
C ILE A 429 -23.83 26.40 -3.32
N THR A 430 -23.42 26.10 -4.55
CA THR A 430 -22.17 25.36 -4.78
C THR A 430 -20.95 26.23 -4.49
N GLN A 431 -19.94 25.67 -3.79
CA GLN A 431 -18.71 26.40 -3.45
C GLN A 431 -17.95 26.89 -4.68
N GLU A 432 -17.94 26.09 -5.75
CA GLU A 432 -17.28 26.45 -7.01
C GLU A 432 -17.91 27.70 -7.63
N SER A 433 -19.24 27.76 -7.71
CA SER A 433 -19.93 28.93 -8.27
C SER A 433 -19.74 30.18 -7.43
N LEU A 434 -19.70 30.05 -6.10
CA LEU A 434 -19.42 31.17 -5.20
C LEU A 434 -18.02 31.75 -5.44
N ARG A 435 -16.99 30.89 -5.44
CA ARG A 435 -15.59 31.33 -5.54
C ARG A 435 -15.24 31.84 -6.94
N ALA A 436 -15.88 31.33 -7.99
CA ALA A 436 -15.72 31.84 -9.34
C ALA A 436 -16.18 33.31 -9.51
N GLN A 437 -17.08 33.78 -8.64
CA GLN A 437 -17.61 35.14 -8.70
C GLN A 437 -16.88 36.14 -7.79
N ILE A 438 -15.93 35.69 -6.97
CA ILE A 438 -15.21 36.54 -6.02
C ILE A 438 -13.73 36.57 -6.38
N GLY A 439 -13.25 37.73 -6.84
CA GLY A 439 -11.82 37.98 -6.98
C GLY A 439 -11.17 38.23 -5.62
N MET A 440 -10.18 37.42 -5.23
CA MET A 440 -9.44 37.56 -3.99
C MET A 440 -7.97 37.87 -4.26
N ILE A 441 -7.44 38.88 -3.58
CA ILE A 441 -6.00 39.17 -3.52
C ILE A 441 -5.54 38.83 -2.10
N THR A 442 -4.67 37.84 -1.97
CA THR A 442 -4.13 37.41 -0.67
C THR A 442 -3.05 38.37 -0.17
N GLN A 443 -2.89 38.42 1.16
CA GLN A 443 -1.80 39.19 1.80
C GLN A 443 -0.43 38.63 1.41
N ASP A 444 -0.27 37.30 1.49
CA ASP A 444 0.90 36.59 0.98
C ASP A 444 0.57 36.03 -0.41
N THR A 445 1.16 36.61 -1.45
CA THR A 445 1.00 36.12 -2.82
C THR A 445 1.83 34.86 -3.01
N SER A 446 1.17 33.72 -3.16
CA SER A 446 1.80 32.46 -3.52
C SER A 446 1.67 32.23 -5.02
N LEU A 447 2.79 32.10 -5.73
CA LEU A 447 2.80 31.67 -7.12
C LEU A 447 3.05 30.18 -7.18
N LEU A 448 2.23 29.47 -7.96
CA LEU A 448 2.42 28.04 -8.17
C LEU A 448 3.41 27.82 -9.31
N HIS A 449 4.40 26.96 -9.06
CA HIS A 449 5.31 26.46 -10.09
C HIS A 449 4.56 25.37 -10.88
N ARG A 450 3.80 25.76 -11.90
CA ARG A 450 3.09 24.83 -12.80
C ARG A 450 3.52 25.04 -14.23
#